data_AF-A0A7J9KXE7-F1
#
_entry.id   AF-A0A7J9KXE7-F1
#
_cell.length_a   1.000
_cell.length_b   1.000
_cell.length_c   1.000
_cell.angle_alpha   90.00
_cell.angle_beta   90.00
_cell.angle_gamma   90.00
#
_symmetry.space_group_name_H-M   'P 1'
#
loop_
_entity.id
_entity.type
_entity.pdbx_description
1 polymer ?
#
loop_
_entity_poly.entity_id
_entity_poly.type
_entity_poly.pdbx_seq_one_letter_code
_entity_poly.pdbx_strand_id
1 'polypeptide(L)'
;MQFFGGSEISPSPPTPTTTTGNNAHRIYIFNRNGVCLLYREWNRPLHTLNPQQDHKLMFGLLFSLKSLAAKMDPTRTSDLRETLKYIYNLYVEYVAKNPLYTPGTPI
;
A
#
# COMPACT_ATOMS: atom_id res chain seq x y z
N MET A 1 41.93 5.96 -43.64
CA MET A 1 40.88 6.39 -42.69
C MET A 1 39.56 5.72 -43.07
N GLN A 2 39.18 4.66 -42.36
CA GLN A 2 37.83 4.11 -42.35
C GLN A 2 37.20 4.55 -41.02
N PHE A 3 36.11 5.31 -41.07
CA PHE A 3 35.33 5.68 -39.90
C PHE A 3 34.13 4.73 -39.83
N PHE A 4 34.08 3.91 -38.78
CA PHE A 4 32.96 3.01 -38.49
C PHE A 4 31.73 3.83 -38.09
N GLY A 5 30.69 3.83 -38.93
CA GLY A 5 29.36 4.34 -38.59
C GLY A 5 28.47 3.19 -38.15
N GLY A 6 28.38 2.95 -36.84
CA GLY A 6 27.38 2.07 -36.24
C GLY A 6 26.03 2.78 -36.15
N SER A 7 25.00 2.24 -36.79
CA SER A 7 23.61 2.61 -36.50
C SER A 7 23.07 1.65 -35.45
N GLU A 8 23.17 2.05 -34.20
CA GLU A 8 22.46 1.45 -33.07
C GLU A 8 20.95 1.55 -33.33
N ILE A 9 20.29 0.39 -33.43
CA ILE A 9 18.84 0.28 -33.47
C ILE A 9 18.33 0.70 -32.08
N SER A 10 17.80 1.92 -32.00
CA SER A 10 17.08 2.39 -30.82
C SER A 10 15.84 1.51 -30.60
N PRO A 11 15.69 0.80 -29.46
CA PRO A 11 14.44 0.13 -29.17
C PRO A 11 13.40 1.22 -28.88
N SER A 12 12.37 1.28 -29.72
CA SER A 12 11.20 2.12 -29.46
C SER A 12 10.64 1.82 -28.07
N PRO A 13 10.15 2.84 -27.32
CA PRO A 13 9.52 2.59 -26.04
C PRO A 13 8.32 1.64 -26.23
N PRO A 14 8.11 0.67 -25.32
CA PRO A 14 6.99 -0.25 -25.44
C PRO A 14 5.69 0.54 -25.45
N THR A 15 4.92 0.37 -26.51
CA THR A 15 3.54 0.86 -26.64
C THR A 15 2.73 0.31 -25.45
N PRO A 16 1.97 1.14 -24.71
CA PRO A 16 1.14 0.65 -23.62
C PRO A 16 0.02 -0.20 -24.19
N THR A 17 0.24 -1.51 -24.24
CA THR A 17 -0.78 -2.49 -24.54
C THR A 17 -1.66 -2.67 -23.32
N THR A 18 -2.97 -2.60 -23.56
CA THR A 18 -4.05 -3.09 -22.72
C THR A 18 -4.59 -2.10 -21.70
N THR A 19 -5.78 -1.59 -22.01
CA THR A 19 -6.78 -0.98 -21.12
C THR A 19 -7.08 -1.92 -19.94
N THR A 20 -6.25 -1.90 -18.91
CA THR A 20 -6.55 -2.49 -17.60
C THR A 20 -6.22 -1.41 -16.60
N GLY A 21 -7.25 -0.89 -15.92
CA GLY A 21 -7.14 0.30 -15.08
C GLY A 21 -5.92 0.24 -14.16
N ASN A 22 -5.19 1.36 -14.09
CA ASN A 22 -3.97 1.58 -13.31
C ASN A 22 -4.25 1.59 -11.79
N ASN A 23 -5.07 0.67 -11.30
CA ASN A 23 -5.51 0.66 -9.92
C ASN A 23 -4.53 -0.19 -9.12
N ALA A 24 -3.51 0.47 -8.59
CA ALA A 24 -2.64 -0.11 -7.60
C ALA A 24 -3.40 -0.25 -6.26
N HIS A 25 -3.91 -1.45 -5.99
CA HIS A 25 -4.61 -1.75 -4.75
C HIS A 25 -3.65 -2.39 -3.74
N ARG A 26 -3.64 -1.83 -2.52
CA ARG A 26 -2.88 -2.34 -1.39
C ARG A 26 -3.73 -2.24 -0.12
N ILE A 27 -3.54 -3.20 0.77
CA ILE A 27 -4.10 -3.16 2.12
C ILE A 27 -2.97 -3.25 3.12
N TYR A 28 -3.05 -2.38 4.14
CA TYR A 28 -2.13 -2.33 5.26
C TYR A 28 -2.91 -2.52 6.55
N ILE A 29 -2.38 -3.31 7.48
CA ILE A 29 -2.88 -3.36 8.86
C ILE A 29 -1.75 -2.88 9.76
N PHE A 30 -1.96 -1.76 10.43
CA PHE A 30 -1.01 -1.23 11.40
C PHE A 30 -1.53 -1.44 12.82
N ASN A 31 -0.62 -1.77 13.75
CA ASN A 31 -0.95 -1.71 15.16
C ASN A 31 -0.88 -0.27 15.69
N ARG A 32 -1.25 -0.10 16.96
CA ARG A 32 -1.24 1.21 17.64
C ARG A 32 0.16 1.84 17.76
N ASN A 33 1.22 1.03 17.69
CA ASN A 33 2.61 1.48 17.75
C ASN A 33 3.19 1.83 16.36
N GLY A 34 2.39 1.72 15.30
CA GLY A 34 2.83 1.97 13.92
C GLY A 34 3.61 0.84 13.26
N VAL A 35 3.61 -0.36 13.86
CA VAL A 35 4.17 -1.56 13.22
C VAL A 35 3.19 -2.06 12.16
N CYS A 36 3.69 -2.30 10.95
CA CYS A 36 2.94 -2.95 9.88
C CYS A 36 2.81 -4.44 10.21
N LEU A 37 1.60 -4.87 10.56
CA LEU A 37 1.29 -6.26 10.86
C LEU A 37 1.02 -7.06 9.58
N LEU A 38 0.36 -6.44 8.60
CA LEU A 38 0.05 -7.05 7.32
C LEU A 38 0.25 -6.04 6.21
N TYR A 39 0.93 -6.48 5.15
CA TYR A 39 1.01 -5.79 3.87
C TYR A 39 0.56 -6.74 2.77
N ARG A 40 -0.47 -6.37 2.01
CA ARG A 40 -0.87 -7.11 0.81
C ARG A 40 -1.00 -6.19 -0.38
N GLU A 41 -0.34 -6.58 -1.45
CA GLU A 41 -0.28 -5.89 -2.73
C GLU A 41 -0.91 -6.79 -3.80
N TRP A 42 -1.76 -6.21 -4.66
CA TRP A 42 -2.36 -6.94 -5.79
C TRP A 42 -1.78 -6.50 -7.13
N ASN A 43 -1.66 -5.19 -7.37
CA ASN A 43 -1.12 -4.66 -8.61
C ASN A 43 -0.12 -3.54 -8.29
N ARG A 44 1.16 -3.74 -8.60
CA ARG A 44 2.18 -2.69 -8.50
C ARG A 44 3.06 -2.68 -9.74
N PRO A 45 2.79 -1.77 -10.70
CA PRO A 45 3.62 -1.66 -11.88
C PRO A 45 5.00 -1.04 -11.60
N LEU A 46 5.20 -0.36 -10.46
CA LEU A 46 6.48 0.28 -10.13
C LEU A 46 6.84 0.21 -8.65
N HIS A 47 8.06 -0.28 -8.36
CA HIS A 47 8.63 -0.38 -7.02
C HIS A 47 9.76 0.64 -6.84
N THR A 48 9.52 1.70 -6.07
CA THR A 48 10.45 2.84 -5.93
C THR A 48 11.16 2.92 -4.57
N LEU A 49 10.55 2.41 -3.52
CA LEU A 49 11.04 2.52 -2.14
C LEU A 49 11.23 1.13 -1.53
N ASN A 50 12.13 1.01 -0.56
CA ASN A 50 12.19 -0.22 0.21
C ASN A 50 10.90 -0.40 1.05
N PRO A 51 10.46 -1.64 1.30
CA PRO A 51 9.17 -1.89 1.96
C PRO A 51 9.09 -1.28 3.36
N GLN A 52 10.18 -1.33 4.13
CA GLN A 52 10.20 -0.84 5.51
C GLN A 52 10.04 0.69 5.58
N GLN A 53 10.65 1.43 4.66
CA GLN A 53 10.48 2.88 4.52
C GLN A 53 9.07 3.20 4.03
N ASP A 54 8.58 2.47 3.02
CA ASP A 54 7.22 2.64 2.49
C ASP A 54 6.18 2.49 3.60
N HIS A 55 6.30 1.45 4.43
CA HIS A 55 5.39 1.21 5.56
C HIS A 55 5.40 2.35 6.58
N LYS A 56 6.59 2.86 6.94
CA LYS A 56 6.72 4.00 7.88
C LYS A 56 6.11 5.27 7.30
N LEU A 57 6.34 5.54 6.02
CA LEU A 57 5.77 6.70 5.32
C LEU A 57 4.25 6.60 5.22
N MET A 58 3.71 5.44 4.88
CA MET A 58 2.26 5.21 4.82
C MET A 58 1.59 5.36 6.18
N PHE A 59 2.21 4.86 7.25
CA PHE A 59 1.70 5.10 8.60
C PHE A 59 1.68 6.60 8.95
N GLY A 60 2.78 7.31 8.69
CA GLY A 60 2.89 8.76 8.95
C GLY A 60 1.89 9.59 8.15
N LEU A 61 1.61 9.20 6.90
CA LEU A 61 0.60 9.83 6.05
C LEU A 61 -0.80 9.63 6.64
N LEU A 62 -1.18 8.40 6.98
CA LEU A 62 -2.47 8.10 7.59
C LEU A 62 -2.67 8.85 8.92
N PHE A 63 -1.62 8.94 9.75
CA PHE A 63 -1.65 9.67 11.01
C PHE A 63 -1.90 11.16 10.79
N SER A 64 -1.17 11.77 9.84
CA SER A 64 -1.33 13.17 9.48
C SER A 64 -2.70 13.47 8.89
N LEU A 65 -3.19 12.63 7.97
CA LEU A 65 -4.51 12.75 7.35
C LEU A 65 -5.63 12.64 8.39
N LYS A 66 -5.53 11.69 9.32
CA LYS A 66 -6.49 11.57 10.43
C LYS A 66 -6.53 12.84 11.28
N SER A 67 -5.37 13.38 11.64
CA SER A 67 -5.31 14.62 12.43
C SER A 67 -5.83 15.83 11.66
N LEU A 68 -5.59 15.87 10.34
CA LEU A 68 -6.06 16.95 9.47
C LEU A 68 -7.57 16.89 9.31
N ALA A 69 -8.12 15.73 8.96
CA ALA A 69 -9.56 15.52 8.81
C ALA A 69 -10.32 15.87 10.11
N ALA A 70 -9.80 15.43 11.26
CA ALA A 70 -10.40 15.73 12.57
C ALA A 70 -10.44 17.23 12.90
N LYS A 71 -9.54 18.04 12.32
CA LYS A 71 -9.50 19.50 12.50
C LYS A 71 -10.36 20.26 11.50
N MET A 72 -10.63 19.69 10.32
CA MET A 72 -11.25 20.41 9.20
C MET A 72 -12.73 20.10 8.97
N ASP A 73 -13.22 18.92 9.36
CA ASP A 73 -14.59 18.50 9.05
C ASP A 73 -15.32 17.96 10.30
N PRO A 74 -16.39 18.63 10.78
CA PRO A 74 -17.24 18.13 11.86
C PRO A 74 -18.23 17.04 11.42
N THR A 75 -18.36 16.79 10.11
CA THR A 75 -19.41 15.96 9.51
C THR A 75 -18.85 14.70 8.84
N ARG A 76 -19.42 13.54 9.18
CA ARG A 76 -18.99 12.23 8.65
C ARG A 76 -19.57 12.00 7.26
N THR A 77 -18.73 11.99 6.22
CA THR A 77 -19.07 11.56 4.86
C THR A 77 -19.23 10.04 4.75
N SER A 78 -19.91 9.57 3.69
CA SER A 78 -20.08 8.14 3.40
C SER A 78 -18.72 7.45 3.29
N ASP A 79 -18.50 6.42 4.12
CA ASP A 79 -17.21 5.85 4.46
C ASP A 79 -17.22 4.33 4.20
N LEU A 80 -16.05 3.76 3.93
CA LEU A 80 -15.74 2.32 3.91
C LEU A 80 -15.83 1.65 5.30
N ARG A 81 -16.40 2.32 6.30
CA ARG A 81 -16.43 1.94 7.71
C ARG A 81 -16.87 0.50 7.93
N GLU A 82 -17.98 0.10 7.33
CA GLU A 82 -18.53 -1.24 7.55
C GLU A 82 -17.62 -2.32 6.95
N THR A 83 -17.05 -2.06 5.77
CA THR A 83 -16.06 -2.95 5.15
C THR A 83 -14.80 -3.06 6.02
N LEU A 84 -14.27 -1.95 6.51
CA LEU A 84 -13.10 -1.94 7.40
C LEU A 84 -13.39 -2.63 8.73
N LYS A 85 -14.60 -2.46 9.28
CA LYS A 85 -15.05 -3.14 10.49
C LYS A 85 -15.14 -4.65 10.28
N TYR A 86 -15.65 -5.09 9.13
CA TYR A 86 -15.68 -6.50 8.77
C TYR A 86 -14.26 -7.10 8.70
N ILE A 87 -13.33 -6.41 8.03
CA ILE A 87 -11.92 -6.83 7.96
C ILE A 87 -11.29 -6.90 9.37
N TYR A 88 -11.58 -5.93 10.23
CA TYR A 88 -11.11 -5.96 11.61
C TYR A 88 -11.67 -7.14 12.41
N ASN A 89 -12.95 -7.50 12.20
CA ASN A 89 -13.53 -8.68 12.85
C ASN A 89 -12.81 -9.96 12.43
N LEU A 90 -12.49 -10.12 11.14
CA LEU A 90 -11.69 -11.24 10.66
C LEU A 90 -10.31 -11.27 11.32
N TYR A 91 -9.64 -10.12 11.43
CA TYR A 91 -8.36 -10.03 12.15
C TYR A 91 -8.50 -10.51 13.61
N VAL A 92 -9.55 -10.09 14.32
CA VAL A 92 -9.76 -10.50 15.71
C VAL A 92 -10.02 -12.00 15.81
N GLU A 93 -10.87 -12.53 14.94
CA GLU A 93 -11.27 -13.94 14.96
C GLU A 93 -10.12 -14.89 14.61
N TYR A 94 -9.37 -14.60 13.55
CA TYR A 94 -8.37 -15.53 13.00
C TYR A 94 -6.95 -15.25 13.47
N VAL A 95 -6.64 -14.01 13.87
CA VAL A 95 -5.28 -13.63 14.30
C VAL A 95 -5.23 -13.39 15.80
N ALA A 96 -6.02 -12.44 16.32
CA ALA A 96 -5.88 -12.02 17.72
C ALA A 96 -6.27 -13.10 18.74
N LYS A 97 -7.22 -13.99 18.38
CA LYS A 97 -7.63 -15.13 19.22
C LYS A 97 -6.76 -16.37 19.06
N ASN A 98 -5.84 -16.40 18.09
CA ASN A 98 -4.95 -17.54 17.92
C ASN A 98 -3.92 -17.58 19.07
N PRO A 99 -3.88 -18.63 19.90
CA PRO A 99 -2.95 -18.70 21.05
C PRO A 99 -1.47 -18.74 20.63
N LEU A 100 -1.18 -19.04 19.37
CA LEU A 100 0.18 -19.05 18.82
C LEU A 100 0.63 -17.67 18.32
N TYR A 101 -0.29 -16.72 18.19
CA TYR A 101 0.03 -15.39 17.71
C TYR A 101 0.59 -14.51 18.83
N THR A 102 1.72 -13.85 18.57
CA THR A 102 2.32 -12.89 19.49
C THR A 102 1.88 -11.47 19.11
N PRO A 103 1.16 -10.73 19.96
CA PRO A 103 0.69 -9.40 19.61
C PRO A 103 1.83 -8.45 19.25
N GLY A 104 1.69 -7.78 18.10
CA GLY A 104 2.65 -6.77 17.63
C GLY A 104 3.72 -7.30 16.69
N THR A 105 3.77 -8.61 16.44
CA THR A 105 4.59 -9.18 15.37
C THR A 105 3.84 -9.16 14.04
N PRO A 106 4.53 -9.00 12.90
CA PRO A 106 3.92 -9.23 11.58
C PRO A 106 3.27 -10.60 11.45
N ILE A 107 2.22 -10.69 10.63
CA ILE A 107 1.39 -11.88 10.36
C ILE A 107 1.77 -12.49 9.02
#